data_AF-A0A1T4LQ29-F1
#
_entry.id   AF-A0A1T4LQ29-F1
#
_cell.length_a   1.000
_cell.length_b   1.000
_cell.length_c   1.000
_cell.angle_alpha   90.00
_cell.angle_beta   90.00
_cell.angle_gamma   90.00
#
_symmetry.space_group_name_H-M   'P 1'
#
loop_
_entity.id
_entity.type
_entity.pdbx_description
1 polymer ?
#
loop_
_entity_poly.entity_id
_entity_poly.type
_entity_poly.pdbx_seq_one_letter_code
_entity_poly.pdbx_strand_id
1 'polypeptide(L)'
;MLRFFMKANEVEDHDSFNIYNDSGRICYYTKDDFMTTGHRIKIYMADTISEVAHVQEKAGNGEVRFEFSARGDTFGDIILNGGSDLDIDFENWRVEGSPFDWRYDVYMGSLRIMSARQTMYMIPGQALSMTNTYILGVANDSDALISIAFALAVYAAKKYR
;
A
#
# COMPACT_ATOMS: atom_id res chain seq x y z
N MET A 1 -11.13 -9.15 -11.31
CA MET A 1 -10.36 -7.93 -11.02
C MET A 1 -11.08 -7.16 -9.93
N LEU A 2 -10.53 -7.21 -8.72
CA LEU A 2 -11.02 -6.48 -7.57
C LEU A 2 -10.59 -5.02 -7.65
N ARG A 3 -11.36 -4.15 -6.98
CA ARG A 3 -11.00 -2.75 -6.78
C ARG A 3 -11.04 -2.42 -5.31
N PHE A 4 -9.95 -1.83 -4.85
CA PHE A 4 -9.82 -1.26 -3.52
C PHE A 4 -9.60 0.24 -3.61
N PHE A 5 -10.16 0.96 -2.66
CA PHE A 5 -10.01 2.41 -2.53
C PHE A 5 -9.30 2.67 -1.21
N MET A 6 -8.07 3.14 -1.28
CA MET A 6 -7.28 3.52 -0.12
C MET A 6 -7.41 5.02 0.08
N LYS A 7 -7.79 5.42 1.30
CA LYS A 7 -8.08 6.81 1.64
C LYS A 7 -7.55 7.13 3.02
N ALA A 8 -6.84 8.24 3.15
CA ALA A 8 -6.30 8.70 4.42
C ALA A 8 -7.44 8.98 5.40
N ASN A 9 -7.24 8.65 6.66
CA ASN A 9 -8.17 9.04 7.71
C ASN A 9 -8.10 10.57 7.87
N GLU A 10 -9.26 11.23 7.86
CA GLU A 10 -9.35 12.68 8.03
C GLU A 10 -9.34 13.08 9.51
N VAL A 11 -9.51 12.12 10.44
CA VAL A 11 -9.71 12.36 11.88
C VAL A 11 -8.59 11.79 12.76
N GLU A 12 -8.02 10.64 12.41
CA GLU A 12 -6.86 10.06 13.12
C GLU A 12 -5.55 10.48 12.44
N ASP A 13 -4.45 10.46 13.21
CA ASP A 13 -3.09 10.87 12.81
C ASP A 13 -2.76 10.61 11.33
N HIS A 14 -2.04 11.57 10.73
CA HIS A 14 -1.75 11.77 9.30
C HIS A 14 -1.12 10.59 8.51
N ASP A 15 -1.11 9.38 9.05
CA ASP A 15 -0.56 8.14 8.49
C ASP A 15 -1.51 6.93 8.53
N SER A 16 -2.75 7.12 8.98
CA SER A 16 -3.77 6.04 9.00
C SER A 16 -4.62 6.04 7.74
N PHE A 17 -4.96 4.86 7.22
CA PHE A 17 -5.76 4.68 6.01
C PHE A 17 -6.93 3.74 6.24
N ASN A 18 -8.06 4.04 5.62
CA ASN A 18 -9.16 3.09 5.44
C ASN A 18 -9.14 2.58 4.00
N ILE A 19 -9.26 1.27 3.84
CA ILE A 19 -9.28 0.57 2.56
C ILE A 19 -10.67 0.00 2.34
N TYR A 20 -11.35 0.51 1.32
CA TYR A 20 -12.71 0.14 0.95
C TYR A 20 -12.71 -0.82 -0.24
N ASN A 21 -13.69 -1.71 -0.32
CA ASN A 21 -13.98 -2.45 -1.54
C ASN A 21 -14.91 -1.67 -2.50
N ASP A 22 -15.23 -2.28 -3.63
CA ASP A 22 -16.14 -1.74 -4.66
C ASP A 22 -17.57 -1.46 -4.16
N SER A 23 -17.99 -2.11 -3.07
CA SER A 23 -19.28 -1.84 -2.41
C SER A 23 -19.23 -0.70 -1.39
N GLY A 24 -18.06 -0.06 -1.18
CA GLY A 24 -17.87 1.01 -0.20
C GLY A 24 -17.73 0.54 1.25
N ARG A 25 -17.56 -0.77 1.48
CA ARG A 25 -17.32 -1.33 2.82
C ARG A 25 -15.83 -1.29 3.15
N ILE A 26 -15.49 -0.86 4.37
CA ILE A 26 -14.13 -0.96 4.91
C ILE A 26 -13.78 -2.45 5.05
N CYS A 27 -12.74 -2.87 4.33
CA CYS A 27 -12.22 -4.24 4.40
C CYS A 27 -10.96 -4.29 5.25
N TYR A 28 -10.14 -3.24 5.18
CA TYR A 28 -8.91 -3.11 5.96
C TYR A 28 -8.76 -1.68 6.46
N TYR A 29 -8.05 -1.52 7.56
CA TYR A 29 -7.60 -0.22 8.06
C TYR A 29 -6.16 -0.32 8.53
N THR A 30 -5.44 0.79 8.50
CA THR A 30 -4.05 0.85 8.95
C THR A 30 -3.91 1.62 10.24
N LYS A 31 -2.88 1.28 11.00
CA LYS A 31 -2.39 2.08 12.13
C LYS A 31 -0.89 2.20 12.01
N ASP A 32 -0.38 3.41 12.18
CA ASP A 32 1.05 3.61 12.32
C ASP A 32 1.51 3.23 13.73
N ASP A 33 2.68 2.63 13.82
CA ASP A 33 3.35 2.22 15.06
C ASP A 33 4.81 2.65 14.96
N PHE A 34 5.16 3.70 15.70
CA PHE A 34 6.52 4.22 15.72
C PHE A 34 7.36 3.38 16.67
N MET A 35 8.19 2.49 16.11
CA MET A 35 9.08 1.63 16.86
C MET A 35 10.50 2.22 16.92
N THR A 36 11.32 1.71 17.83
CA THR A 36 12.73 2.11 17.94
C THR A 36 13.54 1.82 16.67
N THR A 37 13.04 0.94 15.80
CA THR A 37 13.67 0.56 14.52
C THR A 37 13.14 1.33 13.31
N GLY A 38 12.25 2.30 13.51
CA GLY A 38 11.65 3.10 12.43
C GLY A 38 10.13 3.00 12.37
N HIS A 39 9.56 3.49 11.26
CA HIS A 39 8.12 3.48 10.99
C HIS A 39 7.61 2.07 10.72
N ARG A 40 6.48 1.69 11.33
CA ARG A 40 5.77 0.45 11.03
C ARG A 40 4.28 0.68 10.84
N ILE A 41 3.81 0.47 9.63
CA ILE A 41 2.39 0.55 9.30
C ILE A 41 1.79 -0.85 9.44
N LYS A 42 0.92 -1.04 10.43
CA LYS A 42 0.17 -2.28 10.62
C LYS A 42 -1.14 -2.23 9.84
N ILE A 43 -1.48 -3.34 9.19
CA ILE A 43 -2.69 -3.49 8.38
C ILE A 43 -3.61 -4.49 9.08
N TYR A 44 -4.79 -4.04 9.43
CA TYR A 44 -5.80 -4.82 10.13
C TYR A 44 -6.95 -5.18 9.21
N MET A 45 -7.47 -6.39 9.36
CA MET A 45 -8.74 -6.78 8.76
C MET A 45 -9.88 -6.20 9.58
N ALA A 46 -10.80 -5.47 8.92
CA ALA A 46 -11.84 -4.70 9.60
C ALA A 46 -12.82 -5.59 10.39
N ASP A 47 -13.11 -6.79 9.89
CA ASP A 47 -14.10 -7.69 10.48
C ASP A 47 -13.61 -8.38 11.76
N THR A 48 -12.32 -8.72 11.80
CA THR A 48 -11.71 -9.50 12.89
C THR A 48 -10.82 -8.67 13.80
N ILE A 49 -10.47 -7.44 13.39
CA ILE A 49 -9.54 -6.54 14.12
C ILE A 49 -8.16 -7.21 14.30
N SER A 50 -7.83 -8.19 13.46
CA SER A 50 -6.55 -8.90 13.51
C SER A 50 -5.54 -8.23 12.57
N GLU A 51 -4.29 -8.09 13.02
CA GLU A 51 -3.17 -7.73 12.14
C GLU A 51 -3.00 -8.84 11.12
N VAL A 52 -3.10 -8.50 9.84
CA VAL A 52 -2.99 -9.46 8.72
C VAL A 52 -1.78 -9.18 7.84
N ALA A 53 -1.22 -7.99 7.90
CA ALA A 53 -0.06 -7.57 7.13
C ALA A 53 0.61 -6.37 7.82
N HIS A 54 1.87 -6.10 7.50
CA HIS A 54 2.51 -4.86 7.90
C HIS A 54 3.56 -4.42 6.88
N VAL A 55 3.88 -3.14 6.96
CA VAL A 55 5.01 -2.51 6.26
C VAL A 55 5.94 -1.98 7.33
N GLN A 56 7.23 -2.29 7.25
CA GLN A 56 8.21 -1.91 8.25
C GLN A 56 9.42 -1.26 7.58
N GLU A 57 9.81 -0.09 8.08
CA GLU A 57 11.08 0.53 7.74
C GLU A 57 12.25 -0.34 8.20
N LYS A 58 13.22 -0.54 7.31
CA LYS A 58 14.47 -1.25 7.61
C LYS A 58 15.63 -0.25 7.52
N ALA A 59 16.64 -0.48 8.35
CA ALA A 59 17.89 0.28 8.25
C ALA A 59 18.54 0.02 6.89
N GLY A 60 18.76 1.09 6.12
CA GLY A 60 19.49 1.07 4.86
C GLY A 60 20.85 1.79 4.97
N ASN A 61 21.76 1.51 4.04
CA ASN A 61 23.06 2.20 3.94
C ASN A 61 22.92 3.54 3.18
N GLY A 62 22.00 4.41 3.61
CA GLY A 62 21.69 5.69 2.94
C GLY A 62 20.56 5.61 1.91
N GLU A 63 19.89 4.47 1.80
CA GLU A 63 18.67 4.24 1.00
C GLU A 63 17.43 4.15 1.91
N VAL A 64 16.27 4.52 1.38
CA VAL A 64 14.98 4.33 2.08
C VAL A 64 14.47 2.95 1.75
N ARG A 65 14.27 2.10 2.76
CA ARG A 65 13.94 0.69 2.60
C ARG A 65 12.74 0.29 3.45
N PHE A 66 11.74 -0.31 2.81
CA PHE A 66 10.54 -0.79 3.48
C PHE A 66 10.27 -2.25 3.13
N GLU A 67 10.25 -3.11 4.15
CA GLU A 67 9.81 -4.49 4.04
C GLU A 67 8.29 -4.54 4.10
N PHE A 68 7.66 -5.36 3.26
CA PHE A 68 6.22 -5.63 3.32
C PHE A 68 5.94 -7.11 3.52
N SER A 69 5.03 -7.41 4.44
CA SER A 69 4.62 -8.76 4.82
C SER A 69 3.11 -8.90 4.81
N ALA A 70 2.62 -10.11 4.56
CA ALA A 70 1.20 -10.43 4.68
C ALA A 70 1.00 -11.90 5.09
N ARG A 71 -0.07 -12.19 5.83
CA ARG A 71 -0.43 -13.53 6.30
C ARG A 71 0.68 -14.28 7.07
N GLY A 72 1.64 -13.55 7.63
CA GLY A 72 2.79 -14.13 8.35
C GLY A 72 4.01 -14.39 7.47
N ASP A 73 3.91 -14.19 6.16
CA ASP A 73 5.03 -14.32 5.22
C ASP A 73 5.62 -12.94 4.91
N THR A 74 6.94 -12.84 4.93
CA THR A 74 7.67 -11.68 4.41
C THR A 74 7.78 -11.82 2.91
N PHE A 75 7.27 -10.84 2.17
CA PHE A 75 7.27 -10.91 0.72
C PHE A 75 8.51 -10.22 0.17
N GLY A 76 8.85 -9.01 0.59
CA GLY A 76 10.14 -8.45 0.19
C GLY A 76 10.31 -7.00 0.56
N ASP A 77 11.30 -6.38 -0.07
CA ASP A 77 11.66 -4.99 0.19
C ASP A 77 11.34 -4.10 -1.01
N ILE A 78 10.86 -2.91 -0.71
CA ILE A 78 10.90 -1.77 -1.61
C ILE A 78 12.12 -0.94 -1.24
N ILE A 79 12.98 -0.68 -2.22
CA ILE A 79 14.22 0.08 -2.03
C ILE A 79 14.13 1.33 -2.92
N LEU A 80 14.30 2.49 -2.30
CA LEU A 80 14.39 3.76 -3.01
C LEU A 80 15.85 4.26 -2.99
N ASN A 81 16.50 4.19 -4.15
CA ASN A 81 17.90 4.56 -4.31
C ASN A 81 18.05 6.03 -4.72
N GLY A 82 18.49 6.91 -3.81
CA GLY A 82 19.06 8.23 -4.11
C GLY A 82 18.25 9.20 -5.01
N GLY A 83 16.99 8.90 -5.34
CA GLY A 83 16.27 9.49 -6.48
C GLY A 83 14.79 9.11 -6.54
N SER A 84 14.26 8.96 -7.75
CA SER A 84 12.86 8.54 -8.02
C SER A 84 12.71 7.06 -8.38
N ASP A 85 13.82 6.32 -8.38
CA ASP A 85 13.88 4.95 -8.89
C ASP A 85 13.50 3.98 -7.77
N LEU A 86 12.32 3.38 -7.94
CA LEU A 86 11.76 2.39 -7.03
C LEU A 86 12.20 0.99 -7.49
N ASP A 87 12.99 0.32 -6.67
CA ASP A 87 13.36 -1.08 -6.87
C ASP A 87 12.52 -1.99 -5.95
N ILE A 88 12.26 -3.22 -6.41
CA ILE A 88 11.54 -4.23 -5.64
C ILE A 88 12.37 -5.51 -5.63
N ASP A 89 12.66 -5.96 -4.43
CA ASP A 89 13.26 -7.28 -4.20
C ASP A 89 12.18 -8.29 -3.80
N PHE A 90 11.34 -8.69 -4.76
CA PHE A 90 10.33 -9.74 -4.57
C PHE A 90 9.90 -10.44 -5.85
N GLU A 91 9.94 -11.79 -5.88
CA GLU A 91 9.31 -12.67 -6.89
C GLU A 91 9.36 -12.22 -8.37
N ASN A 92 10.45 -11.59 -8.81
CA ASN A 92 10.59 -10.99 -10.14
C ASN A 92 9.46 -9.99 -10.48
N TRP A 93 8.97 -9.28 -9.47
CA TRP A 93 8.00 -8.23 -9.64
C TRP A 93 8.63 -7.07 -10.39
N ARG A 94 7.92 -6.57 -11.39
CA ARG A 94 8.31 -5.38 -12.14
C ARG A 94 7.25 -4.32 -11.99
N VAL A 95 7.67 -3.11 -11.69
CA VAL A 95 6.80 -1.93 -11.74
C VAL A 95 7.03 -1.20 -13.05
N GLU A 96 5.94 -0.89 -13.73
CA GLU A 96 5.93 -0.05 -14.90
C GLU A 96 5.11 1.20 -14.64
N GLY A 97 5.63 2.37 -15.02
CA GLY A 97 4.98 3.66 -14.84
C GLY A 97 5.66 4.51 -13.77
N SER A 98 4.89 5.36 -13.10
CA SER A 98 5.37 6.31 -12.09
C SER A 98 4.75 6.00 -10.73
N PRO A 99 5.48 5.28 -9.84
CA PRO A 99 5.02 4.97 -8.49
C PRO A 99 4.62 6.20 -7.67
N PHE A 100 5.42 7.25 -7.77
CA PHE A 100 5.23 8.47 -6.98
C PHE A 100 4.10 9.37 -7.48
N ASP A 101 3.75 9.29 -8.77
CA ASP A 101 2.52 9.89 -9.30
C ASP A 101 1.30 8.97 -9.10
N TRP A 102 1.48 7.81 -8.47
CA TRP A 102 0.43 6.79 -8.37
C TRP A 102 -0.16 6.46 -9.74
N ARG A 103 0.70 6.27 -10.74
CA ARG A 103 0.32 5.85 -12.11
C ARG A 103 1.22 4.70 -12.52
N TYR A 104 1.03 3.55 -11.89
CA TYR A 104 1.89 2.39 -12.10
C TYR A 104 1.12 1.07 -12.12
N ASP A 105 1.69 0.09 -12.82
CA ASP A 105 1.21 -1.28 -12.86
C ASP A 105 2.33 -2.20 -12.34
N VAL A 106 1.95 -3.23 -11.59
CA VAL A 106 2.87 -4.23 -11.05
C VAL A 106 2.62 -5.54 -11.77
N TYR A 107 3.70 -6.17 -12.21
CA TYR A 107 3.71 -7.41 -12.96
C TYR A 107 4.52 -8.47 -12.24
N MET A 108 4.03 -9.70 -12.22
CA MET A 108 4.80 -10.89 -11.90
C MET A 108 5.09 -11.62 -13.23
N GLY A 109 6.32 -11.49 -13.75
CA GLY A 109 6.65 -11.96 -15.10
C GLY A 109 5.84 -11.21 -16.17
N SER A 110 4.96 -11.92 -16.89
CA SER A 110 4.05 -11.34 -17.90
C SER A 110 2.64 -11.05 -17.36
N LEU A 111 2.33 -11.43 -16.12
CA LEU A 111 1.01 -11.29 -15.52
C LEU A 111 0.92 -9.99 -14.75
N ARG A 112 -0.05 -9.13 -15.10
CA ARG A 112 -0.35 -7.93 -14.30
C ARG A 112 -1.13 -8.32 -13.05
N ILE A 113 -0.54 -8.12 -11.88
CA ILE A 113 -1.13 -8.46 -10.59
C ILE A 113 -1.87 -7.27 -9.95
N MET A 114 -1.38 -6.05 -10.21
CA MET A 114 -1.87 -4.85 -9.57
C MET A 114 -1.75 -3.63 -10.50
N SER A 115 -2.67 -2.69 -10.36
CA SER A 115 -2.60 -1.35 -10.94
C SER A 115 -2.96 -0.33 -9.87
N ALA A 116 -2.23 0.77 -9.77
CA ALA A 116 -2.51 1.85 -8.83
C ALA A 116 -2.72 3.17 -9.57
N ARG A 117 -3.81 3.88 -9.25
CA ARG A 117 -4.19 5.17 -9.83
C ARG A 117 -4.63 6.14 -8.74
N GLN A 118 -4.09 7.36 -8.70
CA GLN A 118 -4.60 8.42 -7.82
C GLN A 118 -5.64 9.27 -8.55
N THR A 119 -6.80 9.47 -7.94
CA THR A 119 -7.84 10.35 -8.48
C THR A 119 -8.80 10.85 -7.39
N MET A 120 -9.54 11.90 -7.68
CA MET A 120 -10.68 12.30 -6.85
C MET A 120 -11.84 11.36 -7.18
N TYR A 121 -12.12 10.41 -6.29
CA TYR A 121 -13.16 9.41 -6.48
C TYR A 121 -14.18 9.47 -5.36
N MET A 122 -15.46 9.38 -5.71
CA MET A 122 -16.54 9.23 -4.73
C MET A 122 -16.80 7.73 -4.52
N ILE A 123 -16.41 7.23 -3.36
CA ILE A 123 -16.71 5.85 -2.98
C ILE A 123 -18.22 5.72 -2.73
N PRO A 124 -18.93 4.76 -3.36
CA PRO A 124 -20.35 4.56 -3.13
C PRO A 124 -20.69 4.46 -1.64
N GLY A 125 -21.72 5.18 -1.20
CA GLY A 125 -22.14 5.20 0.21
C GLY A 125 -21.30 6.09 1.12
N GLN A 126 -20.28 6.79 0.61
CA GLN A 126 -19.54 7.80 1.36
C GLN A 126 -19.91 9.23 0.97
N ALA A 127 -19.77 10.15 1.94
CA ALA A 127 -19.82 11.58 1.67
C ALA A 127 -18.66 12.01 0.76
N LEU A 128 -18.86 13.15 0.10
CA LEU A 128 -17.87 13.76 -0.79
C LEU A 128 -16.58 14.04 0.00
N SER A 129 -15.48 13.42 -0.41
CA SER A 129 -14.20 13.56 0.28
C SER A 129 -13.36 14.66 -0.33
N MET A 130 -12.68 15.41 0.52
CA MET A 130 -11.73 16.44 0.09
C MET A 130 -10.30 15.90 -0.08
N THR A 131 -10.06 14.62 0.23
CA THR A 131 -8.75 13.98 0.13
C THR A 131 -8.62 13.12 -1.12
N ASN A 132 -7.38 12.97 -1.61
CA ASN A 132 -7.09 12.11 -2.76
C ASN A 132 -7.41 10.66 -2.43
N THR A 133 -8.03 9.94 -3.39
CA THR A 133 -8.29 8.51 -3.28
C THR A 133 -7.28 7.74 -4.15
N TYR A 134 -6.69 6.71 -3.57
CA TYR A 134 -5.81 5.79 -4.28
C TYR A 134 -6.60 4.55 -4.67
N ILE A 135 -6.78 4.34 -5.97
CA ILE A 135 -7.51 3.21 -6.52
C ILE A 135 -6.51 2.10 -6.86
N LEU A 136 -6.69 0.95 -6.21
CA LEU A 136 -5.92 -0.26 -6.46
C LEU A 136 -6.79 -1.25 -7.22
N GLY A 137 -6.43 -1.56 -8.46
CA GLY A 137 -6.99 -2.67 -9.21
C GLY A 137 -6.14 -3.92 -8.97
N VAL A 138 -6.73 -5.01 -8.50
CA VAL A 138 -6.01 -6.26 -8.21
C VAL A 138 -6.57 -7.39 -9.05
N ALA A 139 -5.71 -8.23 -9.61
CA ALA A 139 -6.11 -9.33 -10.47
C ALA A 139 -6.99 -10.35 -9.73
N ASN A 140 -6.50 -10.86 -8.60
CA ASN A 140 -7.13 -11.93 -7.81
C ASN A 140 -7.25 -11.58 -6.33
N ASP A 141 -8.19 -12.22 -5.64
CA ASP A 141 -8.41 -12.08 -4.19
C ASP A 141 -7.20 -12.50 -3.37
N SER A 142 -6.46 -13.51 -3.83
CA SER A 142 -5.23 -13.97 -3.18
C SER A 142 -4.16 -12.89 -3.12
N ASP A 143 -4.13 -12.00 -4.12
CA ASP A 143 -3.12 -10.95 -4.28
C ASP A 143 -3.54 -9.62 -3.62
N ALA A 144 -4.76 -9.55 -3.08
CA ALA A 144 -5.32 -8.32 -2.52
C ALA A 144 -4.48 -7.75 -1.39
N LEU A 145 -4.14 -8.59 -0.41
CA LEU A 145 -3.46 -8.13 0.79
C LEU A 145 -2.01 -7.72 0.51
N ILE A 146 -1.30 -8.48 -0.30
CA ILE A 146 0.07 -8.15 -0.71
C ILE A 146 0.10 -6.89 -1.59
N SER A 147 -0.90 -6.69 -2.45
CA SER A 147 -1.04 -5.45 -3.26
C SER A 147 -1.28 -4.23 -2.38
N ILE A 148 -2.09 -4.37 -1.32
CA ILE A 148 -2.35 -3.29 -0.36
C ILE A 148 -1.08 -2.98 0.45
N ALA A 149 -0.38 -4.01 0.94
CA ALA A 149 0.88 -3.84 1.66
C ALA A 149 1.95 -3.16 0.78
N PHE A 150 2.06 -3.58 -0.49
CA PHE A 150 2.94 -2.95 -1.47
C PHE A 150 2.59 -1.46 -1.70
N ALA A 151 1.31 -1.13 -1.91
CA ALA A 151 0.88 0.25 -2.10
C ALA A 151 1.24 1.14 -0.89
N LEU A 152 1.09 0.61 0.32
CA LEU A 152 1.45 1.30 1.55
C LEU A 152 2.97 1.46 1.71
N ALA A 153 3.76 0.48 1.27
CA ALA A 153 5.21 0.60 1.24
C ALA A 153 5.67 1.67 0.24
N VAL A 154 5.04 1.77 -0.93
CA VAL A 154 5.30 2.89 -1.88
C VAL A 154 4.91 4.23 -1.26
N TYR A 155 3.77 4.30 -0.57
CA TYR A 155 3.35 5.50 0.15
C TYR A 155 4.38 5.93 1.20
N ALA A 156 4.79 4.98 2.05
CA ALA A 156 5.76 5.20 3.12
C ALA A 156 7.12 5.63 2.57
N ALA A 157 7.63 4.95 1.54
CA ALA A 157 8.88 5.29 0.88
C ALA A 157 8.86 6.70 0.27
N LYS A 158 7.72 7.15 -0.26
CA LYS A 158 7.55 8.52 -0.76
C LYS A 158 7.49 9.54 0.39
N LYS A 159 6.82 9.21 1.49
CA LYS A 159 6.56 10.13 2.60
C LYS A 159 7.79 10.34 3.50
N TYR A 160 8.48 9.26 3.85
CA TYR A 160 9.58 9.26 4.81
C TYR A 160 10.96 9.35 4.16
N ARG A 161 11.03 9.94 2.96
CA ARG A 161 12.28 10.22 2.23
C ARG A 161 13.05 11.39 2.84
#